data_AF-A0A4V1ZYU3-F1
#
_entry.id   AF-A0A4V1ZYU3-F1
#
_cell.length_a   1.000
_cell.length_b   1.000
_cell.length_c   1.000
_cell.angle_alpha   90.00
_cell.angle_beta   90.00
_cell.angle_gamma   90.00
#
_symmetry.space_group_name_H-M   'P 1'
#
loop_
_entity.id
_entity.type
_entity.pdbx_description
1 polymer ?
#
loop_
_entity_poly.entity_id
_entity_poly.type
_entity_poly.pdbx_seq_one_letter_code
_entity_poly.pdbx_strand_id
1 'polypeptide(L)'
;MKRAPQKRTAAPKWRSTRKSKRAKATPGKILKYSFLFLLSIFVITAGYQYRHGFLYYLGFKTNKRIESLSKKEGNLSDVRMYEIVSRHKDKVFGIDVSHYQGTVKWDSVKANNKNFPIHFVFVRATAGDDGLDKKFKTNWKQAQANGFICGAYH
;
A
#
# COMPACT_ATOMS: atom_id res chain seq x y z
N MET A 1 28.39 106.91 2.18
CA MET A 1 29.52 106.02 2.56
C MET A 1 29.08 104.57 2.48
N LYS A 2 29.82 103.74 1.74
CA LYS A 2 29.60 102.28 1.62
C LYS A 2 29.91 101.57 2.94
N ARG A 3 29.14 100.54 3.29
CA ARG A 3 29.68 99.33 3.96
C ARG A 3 29.17 98.09 3.22
N ALA A 4 30.13 97.22 2.89
CA ALA A 4 29.98 95.96 2.16
C ALA A 4 29.41 94.84 3.07
N PRO A 5 28.97 93.70 2.50
CA PRO A 5 27.87 92.90 3.03
C PRO A 5 28.30 91.82 4.02
N GLN A 6 27.48 91.56 5.04
CA GLN A 6 27.59 90.34 5.86
C GLN A 6 26.94 89.16 5.10
N LYS A 7 27.77 88.22 4.64
CA LYS A 7 27.31 86.91 4.17
C LYS A 7 26.72 86.14 5.35
N ARG A 8 25.39 86.06 5.42
CA ARG A 8 24.68 85.14 6.33
C ARG A 8 24.88 83.72 5.79
N THR A 9 25.67 82.91 6.48
CA THR A 9 25.76 81.47 6.22
C THR A 9 24.39 80.85 6.49
N ALA A 10 23.79 80.21 5.48
CA ALA A 10 22.52 79.52 5.64
C ALA A 10 22.71 78.30 6.56
N ALA A 11 21.86 78.18 7.59
CA ALA A 11 21.84 77.04 8.49
C ALA A 11 21.57 75.73 7.72
N PRO A 12 22.15 74.59 8.15
CA PRO A 12 22.01 73.32 7.44
C PRO A 12 20.55 72.84 7.47
N LYS A 13 19.97 72.59 6.28
CA LYS A 13 18.64 72.01 6.17
C LYS A 13 18.69 70.55 6.61
N TRP A 14 18.09 70.25 7.75
CA TRP A 14 17.92 68.88 8.24
C TRP A 14 17.01 68.11 7.28
N ARG A 15 17.55 67.10 6.59
CA ARG A 15 16.74 66.17 5.77
C ARG A 15 15.90 65.32 6.72
N SER A 16 14.62 65.64 6.82
CA SER A 16 13.62 64.77 7.45
C SER A 16 13.65 63.41 6.76
N THR A 17 14.10 62.37 7.47
CA THR A 17 13.89 60.99 7.04
C THR A 17 12.40 60.69 7.19
N ARG A 18 11.69 60.61 6.06
CA ARG A 18 10.27 60.26 6.04
C ARG A 18 10.14 58.81 6.53
N LYS A 19 9.85 58.62 7.82
CA LYS A 19 9.53 57.30 8.38
C LYS A 19 8.34 56.73 7.60
N SER A 20 8.56 55.61 6.91
CA SER A 20 7.52 54.84 6.23
C SER A 20 6.46 54.44 7.26
N LYS A 21 5.23 54.95 7.10
CA LYS A 21 4.09 54.54 7.94
C LYS A 21 3.76 53.10 7.56
N ARG A 22 3.99 52.17 8.49
CA ARG A 22 3.62 50.75 8.34
C ARG A 22 2.12 50.68 8.04
N ALA A 23 1.75 50.23 6.84
CA ALA A 23 0.35 50.11 6.45
C ALA A 23 -0.34 49.13 7.41
N LYS A 24 -1.32 49.60 8.18
CA LYS A 24 -2.11 48.74 9.06
C LYS A 24 -3.09 47.91 8.23
N ALA A 25 -3.17 46.62 8.49
CA ALA A 25 -4.08 45.74 7.77
C ALA A 25 -5.53 46.15 8.07
N THR A 26 -6.29 46.43 7.01
CA THR A 26 -7.72 46.77 7.12
C THR A 26 -8.53 45.53 7.52
N PRO A 27 -9.63 45.67 8.28
CA PRO A 27 -10.46 44.54 8.75
C PRO A 27 -10.86 43.56 7.63
N GLY A 28 -11.23 44.07 6.45
CA GLY A 28 -11.58 43.23 5.30
C GLY A 28 -10.40 42.45 4.69
N LYS A 29 -9.15 42.92 4.84
CA LYS A 29 -7.96 42.15 4.43
C LYS A 29 -7.69 41.04 5.44
N ILE A 30 -7.81 41.34 6.73
CA ILE A 30 -7.65 40.35 7.81
C ILE A 30 -8.65 39.21 7.62
N LEU A 31 -9.94 39.52 7.40
CA LEU A 31 -10.97 38.50 7.18
C LEU A 31 -10.69 37.61 5.96
N LYS A 32 -10.28 38.20 4.83
CA LYS A 32 -9.92 37.44 3.62
C LYS A 32 -8.75 36.50 3.85
N TYR A 33 -7.68 36.97 4.50
CA TYR A 33 -6.51 36.13 4.77
C TYR A 33 -6.79 35.05 5.82
N SER A 34 -7.60 35.34 6.85
CA SER A 34 -8.05 34.32 7.81
C SER A 34 -8.87 33.22 7.13
N PHE A 35 -9.77 33.59 6.21
CA PHE A 35 -10.54 32.61 5.45
C PHE A 35 -9.65 31.75 4.54
N LEU A 36 -8.71 32.36 3.81
CA LEU A 36 -7.74 31.64 2.97
C LEU A 36 -6.88 30.68 3.80
N PHE A 37 -6.47 31.10 5.00
CA PHE A 37 -5.69 30.27 5.90
C PHE A 37 -6.48 29.04 6.37
N LEU A 38 -7.74 29.22 6.79
CA LEU A 38 -8.62 28.13 7.18
C LEU A 38 -8.91 27.17 6.01
N LEU A 39 -9.13 27.70 4.81
CA LEU A 39 -9.32 26.90 3.61
C LEU A 39 -8.07 26.08 3.29
N SER A 40 -6.88 26.67 3.44
CA SER A 40 -5.61 25.98 3.20
C SER A 40 -5.41 24.81 4.17
N ILE A 41 -5.71 25.02 5.46
CA ILE A 41 -5.67 23.95 6.47
C ILE A 41 -6.66 22.85 6.12
N PHE A 42 -7.90 23.21 5.77
CA PHE A 42 -8.93 22.23 5.40
C PHE A 42 -8.49 21.37 4.22
N VAL A 43 -7.93 21.98 3.17
CA VAL A 43 -7.42 21.26 2.00
C VAL A 43 -6.24 20.35 2.36
N ILE A 44 -5.32 20.79 3.23
CA ILE A 44 -4.19 19.97 3.70
C ILE A 44 -4.69 18.78 4.53
N THR A 45 -5.62 19.00 5.47
CA THR A 45 -6.18 17.94 6.32
C THR A 45 -6.97 16.93 5.50
N ALA A 46 -7.81 17.39 4.57
CA ALA A 46 -8.53 16.53 3.65
C ALA A 46 -7.55 15.74 2.77
N GLY A 47 -6.54 16.40 2.18
CA GLY A 47 -5.48 15.75 1.41
C GLY A 47 -4.75 14.68 2.21
N TYR A 48 -4.43 14.96 3.48
CA TYR A 48 -3.80 13.99 4.38
C TYR A 48 -4.71 12.82 4.73
N GLN A 49 -6.00 13.06 4.97
CA GLN A 49 -6.99 12.02 5.31
C GLN A 49 -7.26 11.11 4.12
N TYR A 50 -7.42 11.68 2.92
CA TYR A 50 -7.71 10.94 1.69
C TYR A 50 -6.45 10.49 0.93
N ARG A 51 -5.25 10.77 1.44
CA ARG A 51 -3.96 10.47 0.76
C ARG A 51 -3.88 9.03 0.25
N HIS A 52 -4.36 8.07 1.03
CA HIS A 52 -4.25 6.65 0.67
C HIS A 52 -5.23 6.25 -0.45
N GLY A 53 -6.43 6.82 -0.48
CA GLY A 53 -7.38 6.61 -1.57
C GLY A 53 -6.94 7.32 -2.85
N PHE A 54 -6.41 8.54 -2.71
CA PHE A 54 -5.85 9.31 -3.83
C PHE A 54 -4.63 8.63 -4.46
N LEU A 55 -3.69 8.14 -3.63
CA LEU A 55 -2.53 7.38 -4.09
C LEU A 55 -2.96 6.08 -4.80
N TYR A 56 -4.00 5.40 -4.31
CA TYR A 56 -4.57 4.24 -4.99
C TYR A 56 -5.15 4.57 -6.38
N TYR A 57 -5.90 5.67 -6.50
CA TYR A 57 -6.43 6.15 -7.78
C TYR A 57 -5.31 6.48 -8.79
N LEU A 58 -4.20 7.03 -8.30
CA LEU A 58 -3.00 7.27 -9.10
C LEU A 58 -2.13 6.03 -9.35
N GLY A 59 -2.57 4.83 -8.94
CA GLY A 59 -1.85 3.58 -9.15
C GLY A 59 -0.69 3.32 -8.17
N PHE A 60 -0.47 4.19 -7.19
CA PHE A 60 0.50 3.97 -6.12
C PHE A 60 -0.06 2.99 -5.08
N LYS A 61 0.19 1.70 -5.33
CA LYS A 61 -0.18 0.60 -4.42
C LYS A 61 0.60 0.72 -3.10
N THR A 62 -0.11 0.86 -1.98
CA THR A 62 0.50 0.78 -0.63
C THR A 62 0.57 -0.68 -0.18
N ASN A 63 1.78 -1.25 -0.09
CA ASN A 63 2.01 -2.68 0.21
C ASN A 63 1.26 -3.18 1.47
N LYS A 64 1.24 -2.41 2.57
CA LYS A 64 0.62 -2.83 3.85
C LYS A 64 -0.89 -3.09 3.77
N ARG A 65 -1.63 -2.36 2.93
CA ARG A 65 -3.09 -2.56 2.77
C ARG A 65 -3.40 -3.75 1.86
N ILE A 66 -2.61 -3.94 0.81
CA ILE A 66 -2.76 -5.11 -0.06
C ILE A 66 -2.43 -6.38 0.72
N GLU A 67 -1.40 -6.34 1.56
CA GLU A 67 -1.05 -7.44 2.46
C GLU A 67 -2.18 -7.74 3.47
N SER A 68 -2.80 -6.72 4.07
CA SER A 68 -3.90 -6.94 5.02
C SER A 68 -5.18 -7.45 4.35
N LEU A 69 -5.48 -7.01 3.13
CA LEU A 69 -6.59 -7.55 2.32
C LEU A 69 -6.32 -9.00 1.92
N SER A 70 -5.13 -9.29 1.39
CA SER A 70 -4.72 -10.65 1.04
C SER A 70 -4.75 -11.60 2.24
N LYS A 71 -4.30 -11.13 3.42
CA LYS A 71 -4.37 -11.91 4.67
C LYS A 71 -5.81 -12.13 5.14
N LYS A 72 -6.69 -11.14 5.01
CA LYS A 72 -8.10 -11.27 5.35
C LYS A 72 -8.79 -12.25 4.39
N GLU A 73 -8.56 -12.15 3.09
CA GLU A 73 -9.08 -13.08 2.09
C GLU A 73 -8.61 -14.51 2.35
N GLY A 74 -7.31 -14.71 2.63
CA GLY A 74 -6.76 -16.01 3.03
C GLY A 74 -7.48 -16.59 4.26
N ASN A 75 -7.65 -15.79 5.31
CA ASN A 75 -8.38 -16.23 6.50
C ASN A 75 -9.84 -16.64 6.19
N LEU A 76 -10.53 -15.92 5.30
CA LEU A 76 -11.90 -16.25 4.92
C LEU A 76 -11.97 -17.53 4.08
N SER A 77 -11.07 -17.72 3.12
CA SER A 77 -11.00 -18.95 2.34
C SER A 77 -10.69 -20.16 3.22
N ASP A 78 -9.80 -19.99 4.20
CA ASP A 78 -9.40 -21.06 5.11
C ASP A 78 -10.56 -21.49 6.01
N VAL A 79 -11.33 -20.56 6.55
CA VAL A 79 -12.52 -20.86 7.37
C VAL A 79 -13.57 -21.62 6.54
N ARG A 80 -13.84 -21.16 5.31
CA ARG A 80 -14.80 -21.84 4.42
C ARG A 80 -14.32 -23.23 4.04
N MET A 81 -13.03 -23.38 3.74
CA MET A 81 -12.42 -24.67 3.41
C MET A 81 -12.57 -25.61 4.61
N TYR A 82 -12.20 -25.14 5.80
CA TYR A 82 -12.34 -25.87 7.06
C TYR A 82 -13.79 -26.32 7.31
N GLU A 83 -14.78 -25.45 7.07
CA GLU A 83 -16.21 -25.79 7.18
C GLU A 83 -16.59 -26.91 6.21
N ILE A 84 -16.17 -26.81 4.95
CA ILE A 84 -16.48 -27.82 3.92
C ILE A 84 -15.87 -29.17 4.29
N VAL A 85 -14.58 -29.24 4.65
CA VAL A 85 -13.94 -30.51 5.04
C VAL A 85 -14.49 -31.06 6.34
N SER A 86 -14.85 -30.18 7.29
CA SER A 86 -15.46 -30.58 8.57
C SER A 86 -16.83 -31.24 8.39
N ARG A 87 -17.59 -30.84 7.37
CA ARG A 87 -18.89 -31.45 7.03
C ARG A 87 -18.76 -32.80 6.33
N HIS A 88 -17.58 -33.12 5.78
CA HIS A 88 -17.34 -34.31 4.96
C HIS A 88 -16.21 -35.18 5.51
N LYS A 89 -16.11 -35.29 6.85
CA LYS A 89 -15.05 -36.06 7.53
C LYS A 89 -14.99 -37.54 7.14
N ASP A 90 -16.08 -38.08 6.60
CA ASP A 90 -16.20 -39.46 6.10
C ASP A 90 -15.61 -39.64 4.68
N LYS A 91 -15.10 -38.58 4.05
CA LYS A 91 -14.54 -38.62 2.70
C LYS A 91 -13.01 -38.66 2.71
N VAL A 92 -12.44 -39.09 1.60
CA VAL A 92 -10.99 -39.07 1.35
C VAL A 92 -10.61 -37.72 0.76
N PHE A 93 -9.59 -37.08 1.34
CA PHE A 93 -9.10 -35.79 0.87
C PHE A 93 -7.79 -35.93 0.10
N GLY A 94 -7.66 -35.07 -0.91
CA GLY A 94 -6.45 -34.91 -1.70
C GLY A 94 -6.26 -33.45 -2.09
N ILE A 95 -5.09 -33.14 -2.63
CA ILE A 95 -4.78 -31.81 -3.17
C ILE A 95 -4.28 -31.94 -4.61
N ASP A 96 -4.41 -30.88 -5.39
CA ASP A 96 -3.69 -30.75 -6.65
C ASP A 96 -2.60 -29.68 -6.54
N VAL A 97 -1.50 -29.88 -7.26
CA VAL A 97 -0.37 -28.94 -7.31
C VAL A 97 0.16 -28.77 -8.72
N SER A 98 0.74 -27.61 -8.97
CA SER A 98 1.38 -27.23 -10.22
C SER A 98 2.58 -26.32 -9.94
N HIS A 99 3.19 -25.74 -10.97
CA HIS A 99 4.22 -24.72 -10.77
C HIS A 99 3.71 -23.44 -10.08
N TYR A 100 2.40 -23.17 -10.08
CA TYR A 100 1.85 -21.94 -9.48
C TYR A 100 2.01 -21.89 -7.95
N GLN A 101 2.05 -23.04 -7.28
CA GLN A 101 2.31 -23.12 -5.84
C GLN A 101 3.78 -22.83 -5.47
N GLY A 102 4.69 -22.77 -6.46
CA GLY A 102 6.12 -22.59 -6.21
C GLY A 102 6.77 -23.82 -5.57
N THR A 103 7.45 -23.64 -4.43
CA THR A 103 8.09 -24.74 -3.69
C THR A 103 7.19 -25.21 -2.56
N VAL A 104 6.72 -26.46 -2.64
CA VAL A 104 5.86 -27.08 -1.64
C VAL A 104 6.68 -27.67 -0.49
N LYS A 105 6.29 -27.40 0.75
CA LYS A 105 6.89 -28.01 1.95
C LYS A 105 6.16 -29.31 2.30
N TRP A 106 6.54 -30.40 1.63
CA TRP A 106 5.81 -31.68 1.70
C TRP A 106 5.72 -32.29 3.10
N ASP A 107 6.77 -32.16 3.92
CA ASP A 107 6.73 -32.62 5.33
C ASP A 107 5.62 -31.89 6.12
N SER A 108 5.44 -30.59 5.85
CA SER A 108 4.38 -29.79 6.47
C SER A 108 3.00 -30.20 5.97
N VAL A 109 2.85 -30.56 4.69
CA VAL A 109 1.58 -31.06 4.14
C VAL A 109 1.16 -32.34 4.86
N LYS A 110 2.10 -33.23 5.17
CA LYS A 110 1.81 -34.46 5.93
C LYS A 110 1.52 -34.18 7.40
N ALA A 111 2.31 -33.31 8.04
CA ALA A 111 2.24 -33.08 9.48
C ALA A 111 1.06 -32.17 9.93
N ASN A 112 0.69 -31.17 9.14
CA ASN A 112 -0.28 -30.15 9.54
C ASN A 112 -1.74 -30.58 9.35
N ASN A 113 -1.98 -31.64 8.58
CA ASN A 113 -3.31 -32.07 8.18
C ASN A 113 -3.86 -33.21 9.07
N LYS A 114 -3.63 -33.14 10.39
CA LYS A 114 -4.06 -34.22 11.32
C LYS A 114 -5.58 -34.41 11.38
N ASN A 115 -6.33 -33.32 11.27
CA ASN A 115 -7.80 -33.37 11.31
C ASN A 115 -8.41 -33.83 9.98
N PHE A 116 -7.68 -33.63 8.87
CA PHE A 116 -8.13 -33.91 7.50
C PHE A 116 -6.94 -34.45 6.70
N PRO A 117 -6.52 -35.71 6.94
CA PRO A 117 -5.32 -36.26 6.32
C PRO A 117 -5.43 -36.23 4.80
N ILE A 118 -4.36 -35.76 4.15
CA ILE A 118 -4.25 -35.76 2.69
C ILE A 118 -3.71 -37.13 2.27
N HIS A 119 -4.49 -37.87 1.46
CA HIS A 119 -4.15 -39.23 1.04
C HIS A 119 -3.49 -39.28 -0.34
N PHE A 120 -3.88 -38.37 -1.22
CA PHE A 120 -3.41 -38.34 -2.59
C PHE A 120 -3.11 -36.92 -3.07
N VAL A 121 -2.25 -36.83 -4.08
CA VAL A 121 -1.81 -35.59 -4.70
C VAL A 121 -1.89 -35.74 -6.22
N PHE A 122 -2.61 -34.85 -6.87
CA PHE A 122 -2.55 -34.70 -8.32
C PHE A 122 -1.49 -33.65 -8.69
N VAL A 123 -0.54 -34.00 -9.55
CA VAL A 123 0.52 -33.10 -10.01
C VAL A 123 0.30 -32.78 -11.48
N ARG A 124 0.16 -31.50 -11.81
CA ARG A 124 0.04 -31.09 -13.21
C ARG A 124 1.30 -31.45 -13.98
N ALA A 125 1.15 -32.17 -15.08
CA ALA A 125 2.23 -32.53 -15.99
C ALA A 125 2.38 -31.53 -17.15
N THR A 126 1.25 -31.11 -17.70
CA THR A 126 1.14 -30.30 -18.93
C THR A 126 -0.04 -29.34 -18.81
N ALA A 127 -0.21 -28.41 -19.76
CA ALA A 127 -1.33 -27.49 -19.87
C ALA A 127 -1.45 -27.03 -21.33
N GLY A 128 -2.51 -27.44 -22.02
CA GLY A 128 -2.63 -27.23 -23.47
C GLY A 128 -1.52 -27.94 -24.24
N ASP A 129 -1.31 -27.54 -25.49
CA ASP A 129 -0.51 -28.34 -26.43
C ASP A 129 1.00 -28.28 -26.19
N ASP A 130 1.52 -27.20 -25.59
CA ASP A 130 2.95 -26.95 -25.42
C ASP A 130 3.38 -26.59 -23.97
N GLY A 131 2.44 -26.53 -23.03
CA GLY A 131 2.68 -26.06 -21.68
C GLY A 131 3.19 -27.13 -20.72
N LEU A 132 4.46 -27.52 -20.76
CA LEU A 132 5.04 -28.41 -19.73
C LEU A 132 5.12 -27.74 -18.35
N ASP A 133 4.63 -28.41 -17.32
CA ASP A 133 4.75 -27.90 -15.95
C ASP A 133 6.18 -28.06 -15.43
N LYS A 134 6.87 -26.94 -15.26
CA LYS A 134 8.28 -26.87 -14.85
C LYS A 134 8.55 -27.53 -13.48
N LYS A 135 7.53 -27.71 -12.64
CA LYS A 135 7.65 -28.29 -11.30
C LYS A 135 7.16 -29.74 -11.23
N PHE A 136 6.61 -30.31 -12.29
CA PHE A 136 6.06 -31.67 -12.29
C PHE A 136 7.01 -32.70 -11.69
N LYS A 137 8.24 -32.82 -12.23
CA LYS A 137 9.23 -33.82 -11.78
C LYS A 137 9.58 -33.66 -10.29
N THR A 138 9.75 -32.41 -9.82
CA THR A 138 10.09 -32.13 -8.43
C THR A 138 8.93 -32.44 -7.50
N ASN A 139 7.73 -31.97 -7.83
CA ASN A 139 6.53 -32.19 -7.03
C ASN A 139 6.19 -33.68 -6.97
N TRP A 140 6.25 -34.38 -8.10
CA TRP A 140 6.03 -35.82 -8.20
C TRP A 140 6.98 -36.60 -7.28
N LYS A 141 8.29 -36.37 -7.43
CA LYS A 141 9.31 -37.07 -6.64
C LYS A 141 9.14 -36.81 -5.14
N GLN A 142 8.90 -35.56 -4.75
CA GLN A 142 8.79 -35.19 -3.34
C GLN A 142 7.47 -35.67 -2.71
N ALA A 143 6.35 -35.64 -3.45
CA ALA A 143 5.08 -36.19 -3.00
C ALA A 143 5.18 -37.71 -2.76
N GLN A 144 5.76 -38.46 -3.70
CA GLN A 144 6.00 -39.89 -3.52
C GLN A 144 6.93 -40.17 -2.34
N ALA A 145 8.03 -39.42 -2.19
CA ALA A 145 8.96 -39.58 -1.07
C ALA A 145 8.29 -39.32 0.30
N ASN A 146 7.22 -38.53 0.33
CA ASN A 146 6.42 -38.27 1.53
C ASN A 146 5.30 -39.31 1.76
N GLY A 147 5.15 -40.28 0.85
CA GLY A 147 4.19 -41.37 0.97
C GLY A 147 2.78 -41.03 0.46
N PHE A 148 2.62 -40.01 -0.38
CA PHE A 148 1.34 -39.71 -1.00
C PHE A 148 1.10 -40.58 -2.24
N ILE A 149 -0.14 -41.01 -2.44
CA ILE A 149 -0.58 -41.56 -3.73
C ILE A 149 -0.55 -40.43 -4.77
N CYS A 150 0.14 -40.62 -5.88
CA CYS A 150 0.34 -39.56 -6.87
C CYS A 150 -0.44 -39.86 -8.16
N GLY A 151 -1.17 -38.86 -8.65
CA GLY A 151 -1.75 -38.84 -9.99
C GLY A 151 -1.19 -37.69 -10.81
N ALA A 152 -1.23 -37.79 -12.13
CA ALA A 152 -0.86 -36.70 -13.03
C ALA A 152 -2.10 -36.17 -13.75
N TYR A 153 -2.13 -34.86 -14.05
CA TYR A 153 -3.17 -34.26 -14.89
C TYR A 153 -2.57 -33.35 -15.97
N HIS A 154 -3.35 -33.10 -17.02
CA HIS A 154 -3.08 -32.19 -18.12
C HIS A 154 -3.96 -30.94 -18.01
#